data_AF-A0A3P7J9N3-F1
#
_entry.id   AF-A0A3P7J9N3-F1
#
_cell.length_a   1.000
_cell.length_b   1.000
_cell.length_c   1.000
_cell.angle_alpha   90.00
_cell.angle_beta   90.00
_cell.angle_gamma   90.00
#
_symmetry.space_group_name_H-M   'P 1'
#
loop_
_entity.id
_entity.type
_entity.pdbx_description
1 polymer ?
#
loop_
_entity_poly.entity_id
_entity_poly.type
_entity_poly.pdbx_seq_one_letter_code
_entity_poly.pdbx_strand_id
1 'polypeptide(L)'
;MQAKQFDMESIKDAALKRQLAYVSFEGMSALSPADYAAFNQAQNSLNRVAADVTICDKDLPPPCALKKIDMESIFRNEKDAARLSHLWIAYLTDLAREKPTYQKLIQLSNKGAQANGFSDAGAMWRSAFDLSGKNTPKVMDLNAQIENIYTKIAPLYKHLHAYMRRQIAGIYGNPTGLSKNGPIPGHLFDFVPGKSFEMFHYVSKNLKYETHLSPLFVSFSHYKSYCHGGDWSAHYEQTKPYDDESSLPEDMLFSFHTQNYTTKQMFVKAYRYFKSIGFPVLPKTFWTNSHFARVWSRDMICNPPAALDMRDGMDF
;
A
#
# COMPACT_ATOMS: atom_id res chain seq x y z
N MET A 1 26.21 6.57 -18.20
CA MET A 1 26.01 5.11 -18.03
C MET A 1 26.50 4.40 -19.28
N GLN A 2 27.49 3.51 -19.20
CA GLN A 2 28.13 2.86 -20.36
C GLN A 2 27.16 1.99 -21.18
N ALA A 3 26.17 1.37 -20.53
CA ALA A 3 25.18 0.50 -21.17
C ALA A 3 24.38 1.17 -22.31
N LYS A 4 24.24 2.50 -22.29
CA LYS A 4 23.55 3.27 -23.34
C LYS A 4 24.29 3.36 -24.66
N GLN A 5 25.58 3.00 -24.67
CA GLN A 5 26.42 3.07 -25.87
C GLN A 5 26.15 1.90 -26.82
N PHE A 6 25.48 0.85 -26.34
CA PHE A 6 25.16 -0.32 -27.15
C PHE A 6 23.92 -0.07 -28.02
N ASP A 7 24.04 -0.44 -29.29
CA ASP A 7 22.89 -0.50 -30.20
C ASP A 7 22.05 -1.75 -29.87
N MET A 8 20.90 -1.52 -29.23
CA MET A 8 19.96 -2.57 -28.81
C MET A 8 19.38 -3.38 -29.97
N GLU A 9 19.35 -2.84 -31.19
CA GLU A 9 18.84 -3.57 -32.36
C GLU A 9 19.87 -4.52 -32.95
N SER A 10 21.15 -4.27 -32.75
CA SER A 10 22.23 -5.17 -33.18
C SER A 10 22.34 -6.45 -32.33
N ILE A 11 21.78 -6.46 -31.12
CA ILE A 11 21.89 -7.57 -30.17
C ILE A 11 20.85 -8.65 -30.48
N LYS A 12 21.33 -9.79 -30.98
CA LYS A 12 20.50 -10.96 -31.33
C LYS A 12 20.11 -11.83 -30.14
N ASP A 13 20.96 -11.91 -29.11
CA ASP A 13 20.70 -12.70 -27.92
C ASP A 13 19.59 -12.04 -27.08
N ALA A 14 18.46 -12.74 -26.94
CA ALA A 14 17.28 -12.21 -26.25
C ALA A 14 17.50 -11.98 -24.75
N ALA A 15 18.31 -12.82 -24.08
CA ALA A 15 18.60 -12.68 -22.66
C ALA A 15 19.51 -11.47 -22.42
N LEU A 16 20.55 -11.31 -23.24
CA LEU A 16 21.45 -10.16 -23.19
C LEU A 16 20.71 -8.86 -23.54
N LYS A 17 19.86 -8.87 -24.58
CA LYS A 17 19.01 -7.72 -24.93
C LYS A 17 18.12 -7.32 -23.77
N ARG A 18 17.53 -8.30 -23.05
CA ARG A 18 16.72 -8.04 -21.85
C ARG A 18 17.55 -7.45 -20.71
N GLN A 19 18.72 -8.02 -20.39
CA GLN A 19 19.59 -7.51 -19.32
C GLN A 19 20.05 -6.08 -19.59
N LEU A 20 20.50 -5.80 -20.82
CA LEU A 20 20.93 -4.46 -21.22
C LEU A 20 19.77 -3.45 -21.22
N ALA A 21 18.55 -3.88 -21.53
CA ALA A 21 17.36 -3.03 -21.42
C ALA A 21 17.09 -2.61 -19.97
N TYR A 22 17.21 -3.54 -19.01
CA TYR A 22 17.05 -3.20 -17.58
C TYR A 22 18.15 -2.29 -17.07
N VAL A 23 19.42 -2.58 -17.40
CA VAL A 23 20.54 -1.77 -16.91
C VAL A 23 20.54 -0.37 -17.53
N SER A 24 20.05 -0.23 -18.77
CA SER A 24 19.95 1.07 -19.45
C SER A 24 18.77 1.93 -19.00
N PHE A 25 17.84 1.37 -18.21
CA PHE A 25 16.71 2.10 -17.65
C PHE A 25 17.14 2.91 -16.43
N GLU A 26 17.09 4.24 -16.54
CA GLU A 26 17.55 5.15 -15.49
C GLU A 26 16.48 5.50 -14.45
N GLY A 27 15.20 5.28 -14.78
CA GLY A 27 14.09 5.72 -13.94
C GLY A 27 14.22 7.20 -13.61
N MET A 28 14.11 7.56 -12.33
CA MET A 28 14.17 8.95 -11.90
C MET A 28 15.55 9.61 -12.05
N SER A 29 16.63 8.83 -12.18
CA SER A 29 17.97 9.37 -12.42
C SER A 29 18.14 9.96 -13.83
N ALA A 30 17.16 9.80 -14.72
CA ALA A 30 17.11 10.50 -16.01
C ALA A 30 16.83 12.00 -15.89
N LEU A 31 16.37 12.46 -14.70
CA LEU A 31 16.17 13.88 -14.41
C LEU A 31 17.50 14.64 -14.36
N SER A 32 17.43 15.97 -14.55
CA SER A 32 18.57 16.84 -14.24
C SER A 32 18.95 16.72 -12.76
N PRO A 33 20.22 16.94 -12.35
CA PRO A 33 20.61 16.87 -10.95
C PRO A 33 19.74 17.74 -10.03
N ALA A 34 19.34 18.93 -10.49
CA ALA A 34 18.45 19.83 -9.76
C ALA A 34 17.02 19.27 -9.62
N ASP A 35 16.44 18.74 -10.71
CA ASP A 35 15.11 18.13 -10.66
C ASP A 35 15.10 16.85 -9.83
N TYR A 36 16.16 16.04 -9.89
CA TYR A 36 16.31 14.83 -9.10
C TYR A 36 16.42 15.15 -7.61
N ALA A 37 17.19 16.17 -7.25
CA ALA A 37 17.25 16.67 -5.88
C ALA A 37 15.87 17.16 -5.39
N ALA A 38 15.16 17.94 -6.22
CA ALA A 38 13.81 18.42 -5.90
C ALA A 38 12.80 17.26 -5.78
N PHE A 39 12.94 16.21 -6.59
CA PHE A 39 12.11 15.01 -6.52
C PHE A 39 12.31 14.28 -5.19
N ASN A 40 13.57 14.02 -4.82
CA ASN A 40 13.90 13.38 -3.55
C ASN A 40 13.47 14.24 -2.36
N GLN A 41 13.64 15.56 -2.42
CA GLN A 41 13.18 16.47 -1.38
C GLN A 41 11.66 16.42 -1.21
N ALA A 42 10.88 16.50 -2.30
CA ALA A 42 9.43 16.41 -2.25
C ALA A 42 8.97 15.06 -1.68
N GLN A 43 9.58 13.96 -2.13
CA GLN A 43 9.27 12.61 -1.64
C GLN A 43 9.56 12.45 -0.15
N ASN A 44 10.72 12.92 0.31
CA ASN A 44 11.11 12.86 1.71
C ASN A 44 10.23 13.75 2.60
N SER A 45 9.87 14.94 2.13
CA SER A 45 8.94 15.85 2.83
C SER A 45 7.58 15.18 3.04
N LEU A 46 7.01 14.59 1.99
CA LEU A 46 5.72 13.89 2.06
C LEU A 46 5.76 12.68 2.99
N ASN A 47 6.85 11.90 2.95
CA ASN A 47 7.03 10.76 3.86
C ASN A 47 7.14 11.20 5.31
N ARG A 48 7.86 12.30 5.57
CA ARG A 48 7.99 12.87 6.91
C ARG A 48 6.66 13.38 7.43
N VAL A 49 5.94 14.18 6.67
CA VAL A 49 4.63 14.70 7.08
C VAL A 49 3.67 13.56 7.38
N ALA A 50 3.60 12.53 6.51
CA ALA A 50 2.73 11.38 6.75
C ALA A 50 3.03 10.64 8.07
N ALA A 51 4.28 10.68 8.56
CA ALA A 51 4.69 10.08 9.84
C ALA A 51 4.52 11.02 11.05
N ASP A 52 4.69 12.33 10.84
CA ASP A 52 4.75 13.34 11.90
C ASP A 52 3.40 14.03 12.17
N VAL A 53 2.37 13.85 11.33
CA VAL A 53 1.03 14.42 11.54
C VAL A 53 0.51 14.06 12.93
N THR A 54 0.12 15.09 13.67
CA THR A 54 -0.55 14.99 14.96
C THR A 54 -1.91 15.63 14.89
N ILE A 55 -2.93 14.96 15.43
CA ILE A 55 -4.30 15.45 15.46
C ILE A 55 -4.81 15.55 16.90
N CYS A 56 -5.68 16.53 17.13
CA CYS A 56 -6.37 16.68 18.40
C CYS A 56 -7.64 15.81 18.37
N ASP A 57 -7.94 15.18 19.51
CA ASP A 57 -9.22 14.53 19.69
C ASP A 57 -10.36 15.55 19.75
N LYS A 58 -11.60 15.09 19.56
CA LYS A 58 -12.79 15.94 19.40
C LYS A 58 -12.96 16.97 20.52
N ASP A 59 -12.66 16.57 21.75
CA ASP A 59 -12.90 17.35 22.96
C ASP A 59 -11.60 17.78 23.68
N LEU A 60 -10.44 17.57 23.05
CA LEU A 60 -9.14 17.88 23.66
C LEU A 60 -8.49 19.10 22.97
N PRO A 61 -8.16 20.17 23.73
CA PRO A 61 -7.43 21.30 23.19
C PRO A 61 -5.96 20.93 22.92
N PRO A 62 -5.22 21.76 22.15
CA PRO A 62 -3.78 21.59 21.98
C PRO A 62 -3.05 21.53 23.34
N PRO A 63 -1.97 20.75 23.45
CA PRO A 63 -1.20 20.14 22.36
C PRO A 63 -1.82 18.83 21.81
N CYS A 64 -1.91 18.75 20.48
CA CYS A 64 -2.37 17.54 19.79
C CYS A 64 -1.31 16.44 19.89
N ALA A 65 -1.71 15.24 20.31
CA ALA A 65 -0.79 14.13 20.56
C ALA A 65 -1.07 12.86 19.74
N LEU A 66 -2.27 12.72 19.16
CA LEU A 66 -2.64 11.50 18.43
C LEU A 66 -1.91 11.46 17.10
N LYS A 67 -1.17 10.38 16.87
CA LYS A 67 -0.51 10.08 15.59
C LYS A 67 -1.31 9.02 14.83
N LYS A 68 -0.91 8.78 13.59
CA LYS A 68 -1.49 7.73 12.75
C LYS A 68 -1.56 6.36 13.46
N ILE A 69 -0.52 5.96 14.18
CA ILE A 69 -0.48 4.66 14.88
C ILE A 69 -1.55 4.56 15.98
N ASP A 70 -1.83 5.68 16.66
CA ASP A 70 -2.87 5.74 17.69
C ASP A 70 -4.26 5.66 17.03
N MET A 71 -4.44 6.34 15.89
CA MET A 71 -5.67 6.27 15.11
C MET A 71 -5.98 4.85 14.66
N GLU A 72 -5.00 4.10 14.15
CA GLU A 72 -5.21 2.70 13.75
C GLU A 72 -5.78 1.86 14.90
N SER A 73 -5.34 2.09 16.14
CA SER A 73 -5.87 1.42 17.32
C SER A 73 -7.27 1.92 17.70
N ILE A 74 -7.51 3.23 17.64
CA ILE A 74 -8.81 3.84 17.95
C ILE A 74 -9.87 3.32 16.98
N PHE A 75 -9.57 3.27 15.68
CA PHE A 75 -10.56 2.90 14.66
C PHE A 75 -11.10 1.48 14.83
N ARG A 76 -10.28 0.52 15.31
CA ARG A 76 -10.74 -0.86 15.54
C ARG A 76 -11.69 -1.02 16.72
N ASN A 77 -11.60 -0.12 17.69
CA ASN A 77 -12.25 -0.29 18.99
C ASN A 77 -13.38 0.73 19.23
N GLU A 78 -13.37 1.84 18.51
CA GLU A 78 -14.32 2.94 18.71
C GLU A 78 -15.67 2.69 18.02
N LYS A 79 -16.75 2.97 18.75
CA LYS A 79 -18.14 2.82 18.30
C LYS A 79 -18.84 4.16 18.08
N ASP A 80 -18.25 5.28 18.50
CA ASP A 80 -18.72 6.62 18.15
C ASP A 80 -18.28 7.02 16.73
N ALA A 81 -19.20 6.87 15.77
CA ALA A 81 -19.00 7.30 14.39
C ALA A 81 -18.66 8.79 14.27
N ALA A 82 -19.14 9.65 15.16
CA ALA A 82 -18.85 11.08 15.12
C ALA A 82 -17.39 11.37 15.52
N ARG A 83 -16.85 10.67 16.53
CA ARG A 83 -15.43 10.75 16.89
C ARG A 83 -14.55 10.21 15.77
N LEU A 84 -14.90 9.06 15.18
CA LEU A 84 -14.19 8.50 14.02
C LEU A 84 -14.16 9.49 12.84
N SER A 85 -15.31 10.09 12.51
CA SER A 85 -15.40 11.10 11.47
C SER A 85 -14.53 12.33 11.77
N HIS A 86 -14.53 12.82 13.01
CA HIS A 86 -13.69 13.96 13.43
C HIS A 86 -12.21 13.65 13.23
N LEU A 87 -11.73 12.52 13.77
CA LEU A 87 -10.33 12.12 13.68
C LEU A 87 -9.90 11.93 12.22
N TRP A 88 -10.74 11.25 11.43
CA TRP A 88 -10.47 11.01 10.01
C TRP A 88 -10.37 12.31 9.21
N ILE A 89 -11.32 13.23 9.40
CA ILE A 89 -11.31 14.54 8.73
C ILE A 89 -10.11 15.36 9.18
N ALA A 90 -9.84 15.45 10.48
CA ALA A 90 -8.71 16.22 11.02
C ALA A 90 -7.38 15.74 10.43
N TYR A 91 -7.19 14.42 10.35
CA TYR A 91 -5.99 13.82 9.76
C TYR A 91 -5.83 14.17 8.28
N LEU A 92 -6.90 13.98 7.48
CA LEU A 92 -6.86 14.29 6.06
C LEU A 92 -6.72 15.79 5.77
N THR A 93 -7.32 16.64 6.59
CA THR A 93 -7.20 18.11 6.47
C THR A 93 -5.78 18.57 6.72
N ASP A 94 -5.08 17.98 7.68
CA ASP A 94 -3.68 18.34 7.94
C ASP A 94 -2.77 17.88 6.79
N LEU A 95 -2.95 16.64 6.33
CA LEU A 95 -2.24 16.11 5.16
C LEU A 95 -2.52 16.89 3.88
N ALA A 96 -3.73 17.41 3.71
CA ALA A 96 -4.11 18.20 2.53
C ALA A 96 -3.23 19.43 2.32
N ARG A 97 -2.57 19.94 3.37
CA ARG A 97 -1.64 21.06 3.27
C ARG A 97 -0.45 20.76 2.36
N GLU A 98 -0.07 19.50 2.23
CA GLU A 98 1.02 19.05 1.35
C GLU A 98 0.60 18.80 -0.11
N LYS A 99 -0.64 19.14 -0.48
CA LYS A 99 -1.11 19.08 -1.87
C LYS A 99 -0.12 19.73 -2.87
N PRO A 100 0.49 20.91 -2.60
CA PRO A 100 1.47 21.51 -3.51
C PRO A 100 2.73 20.64 -3.67
N THR A 101 3.26 20.10 -2.58
CA THR A 101 4.42 19.19 -2.59
C THR A 101 4.12 17.94 -3.42
N TYR A 102 2.92 17.38 -3.27
CA TYR A 102 2.46 16.23 -4.05
C TYR A 102 2.29 16.55 -5.54
N GLN A 103 1.73 17.71 -5.90
CA GLN A 103 1.64 18.16 -7.29
C GLN A 103 3.03 18.33 -7.91
N LYS A 104 3.99 18.89 -7.16
CA LYS A 104 5.38 19.00 -7.61
C LYS A 104 6.01 17.63 -7.84
N LEU A 105 5.77 16.67 -6.94
CA LEU A 105 6.23 15.28 -7.10
C LEU A 105 5.67 14.66 -8.39
N ILE A 106 4.38 14.83 -8.70
CA ILE A 106 3.76 14.34 -9.94
C ILE A 106 4.43 14.96 -11.18
N GLN A 107 4.62 16.28 -11.18
CA GLN A 107 5.26 16.97 -12.30
C GLN A 107 6.68 16.43 -12.57
N LEU A 108 7.47 16.26 -11.52
CA LEU A 108 8.83 15.71 -11.61
C LEU A 108 8.81 14.23 -12.03
N SER A 109 7.86 13.45 -11.53
CA SER A 109 7.67 12.05 -11.93
C SER A 109 7.37 11.92 -13.42
N ASN A 110 6.45 12.76 -13.94
CA ASN A 110 6.12 12.79 -15.37
C ASN A 110 7.31 13.25 -16.22
N LYS A 111 8.06 14.26 -15.76
CA LYS A 111 9.29 14.70 -16.43
C LYS A 111 10.32 13.56 -16.51
N GLY A 112 10.50 12.81 -15.43
CA GLY A 112 11.38 11.63 -15.40
C GLY A 112 10.89 10.54 -16.35
N ALA A 113 9.59 10.28 -16.39
CA ALA A 113 9.00 9.29 -17.29
C ALA A 113 9.19 9.65 -18.77
N GLN A 114 8.98 10.92 -19.14
CA GLN A 114 9.22 11.43 -20.48
C GLN A 114 10.68 11.31 -20.90
N ALA A 115 11.62 11.58 -19.99
CA ALA A 115 13.05 11.36 -20.23
C ALA A 115 13.38 9.88 -20.51
N ASN A 116 12.60 8.95 -19.96
CA ASN A 116 12.70 7.51 -20.23
C ASN A 116 11.84 7.06 -21.44
N GLY A 117 11.20 7.98 -22.17
CA GLY A 117 10.39 7.69 -23.36
C GLY A 117 8.98 7.17 -23.08
N PHE A 118 8.48 7.32 -21.87
CA PHE A 118 7.09 7.02 -21.52
C PHE A 118 6.22 8.28 -21.61
N SER A 119 4.91 8.12 -21.86
CA SER A 119 3.97 9.24 -21.89
C SER A 119 3.90 9.97 -20.55
N ASP A 120 3.98 9.19 -19.46
CA ASP A 120 3.80 9.66 -18.10
C ASP A 120 4.33 8.63 -17.07
N ALA A 121 4.39 9.03 -15.79
CA ALA A 121 4.89 8.19 -14.70
C ALA A 121 4.11 6.88 -14.52
N GLY A 122 2.82 6.83 -14.86
CA GLY A 122 2.00 5.64 -14.72
C GLY A 122 2.29 4.63 -15.82
N ALA A 123 2.50 5.10 -17.06
CA ALA A 123 3.00 4.25 -18.14
C ALA A 123 4.37 3.67 -17.76
N MET A 124 5.26 4.48 -17.20
CA MET A 124 6.55 4.01 -16.68
C MET A 124 6.38 2.97 -15.56
N TRP A 125 5.44 3.13 -14.63
CA TRP A 125 5.21 2.14 -13.57
C TRP A 125 4.59 0.84 -14.07
N ARG A 126 3.63 0.92 -15.00
CA ARG A 126 3.01 -0.26 -15.61
C ARG A 126 3.97 -1.05 -16.50
N SER A 127 5.03 -0.41 -17.00
CA SER A 127 6.06 -1.04 -17.85
C SER A 127 6.68 -2.29 -17.24
N ALA A 128 6.81 -2.35 -15.91
CA ALA A 128 7.33 -3.51 -15.21
C ALA A 128 6.42 -4.75 -15.34
N PHE A 129 5.12 -4.55 -15.59
CA PHE A 129 4.11 -5.61 -15.66
C PHE A 129 3.63 -5.87 -17.09
N ASP A 130 3.44 -4.82 -17.89
CA ASP A 130 3.04 -4.97 -19.29
C ASP A 130 4.23 -5.26 -20.24
N LEU A 131 5.44 -5.33 -19.68
CA LEU A 131 6.71 -5.62 -20.35
C LEU A 131 7.03 -4.62 -21.48
N SER A 132 6.46 -3.42 -21.43
CA SER A 132 6.85 -2.32 -22.30
C SER A 132 8.19 -1.72 -21.88
N GLY A 133 8.80 -1.00 -22.81
CA GLY A 133 10.06 -0.30 -22.59
C GLY A 133 10.09 0.96 -23.45
N LYS A 134 11.19 1.69 -23.39
CA LYS A 134 11.37 2.94 -24.15
C LYS A 134 11.07 2.78 -25.64
N ASN A 135 11.49 1.65 -26.22
CA ASN A 135 11.36 1.37 -27.66
C ASN A 135 10.49 0.12 -27.95
N THR A 136 9.92 -0.51 -26.92
CA THR A 136 9.17 -1.76 -27.08
C THR A 136 7.71 -1.55 -26.68
N PRO A 137 6.74 -1.93 -27.52
CA PRO A 137 5.34 -1.80 -27.21
C PRO A 137 4.95 -2.71 -26.03
N LYS A 138 3.82 -2.39 -25.38
CA LYS A 138 3.23 -3.25 -24.35
C LYS A 138 2.94 -4.65 -24.92
N VAL A 139 3.38 -5.69 -24.21
CA VAL A 139 3.08 -7.09 -24.55
C VAL A 139 1.65 -7.44 -24.16
N MET A 140 1.10 -6.75 -23.16
CA MET A 140 -0.26 -6.92 -22.71
C MET A 140 -0.91 -5.60 -22.29
N ASP A 141 -2.23 -5.51 -22.40
CA ASP A 141 -2.96 -4.38 -21.82
C ASP A 141 -3.29 -4.68 -20.35
N LEU A 142 -2.44 -4.20 -19.44
CA LEU A 142 -2.61 -4.40 -18.01
C LEU A 142 -3.94 -3.83 -17.50
N ASN A 143 -4.37 -2.67 -18.00
CA ASN A 143 -5.61 -2.04 -17.53
C ASN A 143 -6.83 -2.87 -17.96
N ALA A 144 -6.84 -3.38 -19.19
CA ALA A 144 -7.90 -4.27 -19.65
C ALA A 144 -7.95 -5.60 -18.86
N GLN A 145 -6.79 -6.14 -18.47
CA GLN A 145 -6.75 -7.34 -17.62
C GLN A 145 -7.29 -7.08 -16.21
N ILE A 146 -6.91 -5.96 -15.59
CA ILE A 146 -7.42 -5.54 -14.29
C ILE A 146 -8.95 -5.38 -14.35
N GLU A 147 -9.47 -4.73 -15.39
CA GLU A 147 -10.92 -4.54 -15.58
C GLU A 147 -11.65 -5.88 -15.75
N ASN A 148 -11.10 -6.79 -16.55
CA ASN A 148 -11.66 -8.12 -16.72
C ASN A 148 -11.69 -8.91 -15.40
N ILE A 149 -10.65 -8.83 -14.58
CA ILE A 149 -10.62 -9.47 -13.26
C ILE A 149 -11.67 -8.82 -12.34
N TYR A 150 -11.72 -7.49 -12.30
CA TYR A 150 -12.67 -6.77 -11.47
C TYR A 150 -14.12 -7.11 -11.83
N THR A 151 -14.48 -7.12 -13.12
CA THR A 151 -15.85 -7.44 -13.56
C THR A 151 -16.31 -8.83 -13.08
N LYS A 152 -15.40 -9.79 -12.95
CA LYS A 152 -15.67 -11.14 -12.41
C LYS A 152 -15.84 -11.14 -10.89
N ILE A 153 -15.09 -10.31 -10.17
CA ILE A 153 -15.15 -10.22 -8.69
C ILE A 153 -16.28 -9.29 -8.22
N ALA A 154 -16.66 -8.31 -9.04
CA ALA A 154 -17.62 -7.26 -8.69
C ALA A 154 -18.98 -7.78 -8.19
N PRO A 155 -19.59 -8.84 -8.74
CA PRO A 155 -20.82 -9.40 -8.19
C PRO A 155 -20.67 -9.84 -6.73
N LEU A 156 -19.61 -10.57 -6.40
CA LEU A 156 -19.33 -11.00 -5.02
C LEU A 156 -19.07 -9.79 -4.12
N TYR A 157 -18.22 -8.86 -4.56
CA TYR A 157 -17.93 -7.64 -3.80
C TYR A 157 -19.19 -6.82 -3.51
N LYS A 158 -20.13 -6.71 -4.45
CA LYS A 158 -21.39 -5.98 -4.24
C LYS A 158 -22.28 -6.65 -3.19
N HIS A 159 -22.35 -7.97 -3.14
CA HIS A 159 -23.08 -8.69 -2.09
C HIS A 159 -22.42 -8.50 -0.72
N LEU A 160 -21.10 -8.63 -0.65
CA LEU A 160 -20.33 -8.37 0.57
C LEU A 160 -20.51 -6.93 1.05
N HIS A 161 -20.34 -5.95 0.15
CA HIS A 161 -20.54 -4.53 0.46
C HIS A 161 -21.96 -4.25 0.95
N ALA A 162 -22.99 -4.84 0.33
CA ALA A 162 -24.38 -4.66 0.78
C ALA A 162 -24.63 -5.28 2.17
N TYR A 163 -24.06 -6.47 2.43
CA TYR A 163 -24.08 -7.11 3.74
C TYR A 163 -23.41 -6.24 4.80
N MET A 164 -22.15 -5.84 4.56
CA MET A 164 -21.38 -5.00 5.47
C MET A 164 -22.05 -3.65 5.71
N ARG A 165 -22.63 -3.02 4.68
CA ARG A 165 -23.40 -1.78 4.82
C ARG A 165 -24.56 -1.93 5.80
N ARG A 166 -25.28 -3.05 5.76
CA ARG A 166 -26.36 -3.34 6.72
C ARG A 166 -25.82 -3.55 8.13
N GLN A 167 -24.72 -4.28 8.27
CA GLN A 167 -24.14 -4.53 9.59
C GLN A 167 -23.56 -3.27 10.24
N ILE A 168 -22.83 -2.45 9.47
CA ILE A 168 -22.30 -1.14 9.90
C ILE A 168 -23.43 -0.22 10.35
N ALA A 169 -24.59 -0.26 9.70
CA ALA A 169 -25.77 0.49 10.15
C ALA A 169 -26.23 0.05 11.55
N GLY A 170 -26.12 -1.24 11.88
CA GLY A 170 -26.39 -1.77 13.23
C GLY A 170 -25.31 -1.39 14.25
N ILE A 171 -24.03 -1.55 13.88
CA ILE A 171 -22.86 -1.28 14.76
C ILE A 171 -22.85 0.18 15.23
N TYR A 172 -23.07 1.11 14.30
CA TYR A 172 -22.94 2.55 14.53
C TYR A 172 -24.28 3.28 14.66
N GLY A 173 -25.41 2.56 14.73
CA GLY A 173 -26.73 3.15 14.93
C GLY A 173 -27.19 4.09 13.81
N ASN A 174 -27.04 3.69 12.55
CA ASN A 174 -27.32 4.51 11.36
C ASN A 174 -26.58 5.86 11.35
N PRO A 175 -25.23 5.85 11.28
CA PRO A 175 -24.44 7.05 11.34
C PRO A 175 -24.74 7.99 10.16
N THR A 176 -24.51 9.29 10.37
CA THR A 176 -24.69 10.32 9.35
C THR A 176 -23.95 9.99 8.05
N GLY A 177 -24.63 10.10 6.91
CA GLY A 177 -24.06 9.82 5.59
C GLY A 177 -24.15 8.36 5.15
N LEU A 178 -24.55 7.43 6.03
CA LEU A 178 -24.87 6.06 5.64
C LEU A 178 -26.31 5.98 5.13
N SER A 179 -26.51 5.38 3.95
CA SER A 179 -27.85 5.16 3.39
C SER A 179 -28.00 3.74 2.85
N LYS A 180 -29.24 3.26 2.73
CA LYS A 180 -29.55 1.88 2.33
C LYS A 180 -28.94 1.48 0.98
N ASN A 181 -28.83 2.41 0.04
CA ASN A 181 -28.36 2.17 -1.33
C ASN A 181 -27.10 2.97 -1.70
N GLY A 182 -26.57 3.78 -0.78
CA GLY A 182 -25.39 4.60 -1.02
C GLY A 182 -24.06 3.91 -0.67
N PRO A 183 -22.94 4.63 -0.82
CA PRO A 183 -21.63 4.18 -0.37
C PRO A 183 -21.58 4.13 1.16
N ILE A 184 -20.62 3.36 1.69
CA ILE A 184 -20.30 3.36 3.12
C ILE A 184 -19.30 4.51 3.39
N PRO A 185 -19.52 5.35 4.42
CA PRO A 185 -18.55 6.37 4.81
C PRO A 185 -17.19 5.79 5.16
N GLY A 186 -16.11 6.35 4.58
CA GLY A 186 -14.76 5.78 4.69
C GLY A 186 -14.16 5.76 6.10
N HIS A 187 -14.63 6.63 7.00
CA HIS A 187 -14.17 6.69 8.39
C HIS A 187 -14.72 5.55 9.28
N LEU A 188 -15.63 4.73 8.76
CA LEU A 188 -16.20 3.57 9.47
C LEU A 188 -15.38 2.29 9.22
N PHE A 189 -14.17 2.40 8.69
CA PHE A 189 -13.25 1.29 8.47
C PHE A 189 -11.93 1.58 9.19
N ASP A 190 -11.19 0.53 9.56
CA ASP A 190 -9.86 0.63 10.19
C ASP A 190 -8.76 1.23 9.31
N PHE A 191 -9.13 1.76 8.15
CA PHE A 191 -8.20 2.29 7.18
C PHE A 191 -7.96 3.79 7.38
N VAL A 192 -6.85 4.09 8.05
CA VAL A 192 -6.12 5.34 7.85
C VAL A 192 -5.13 5.12 6.70
N PRO A 193 -5.17 5.89 5.59
CA PRO A 193 -4.34 5.61 4.41
C PRO A 193 -2.89 5.26 4.73
N GLY A 194 -2.42 4.12 4.21
CA GLY A 194 -1.19 3.45 4.62
C GLY A 194 0.10 4.13 4.13
N LYS A 195 0.13 4.52 2.86
CA LYS A 195 1.33 5.01 2.17
C LYS A 195 1.15 6.45 1.72
N SER A 196 2.20 7.26 1.81
CA SER A 196 2.22 8.68 1.43
C SER A 196 1.57 8.91 0.05
N PHE A 197 1.92 8.11 -0.95
CA PHE A 197 1.37 8.27 -2.30
C PHE A 197 -0.15 8.00 -2.40
N GLU A 198 -0.66 6.94 -1.76
CA GLU A 198 -2.09 6.60 -1.74
C GLU A 198 -2.91 7.64 -0.96
N MET A 199 -2.30 8.16 0.11
CA MET A 199 -2.86 9.16 1.00
C MET A 199 -3.01 10.52 0.31
N PHE A 200 -1.95 11.04 -0.32
CA PHE A 200 -2.01 12.30 -1.05
C PHE A 200 -2.85 12.18 -2.33
N HIS A 201 -2.90 11.00 -2.96
CA HIS A 201 -3.84 10.73 -4.04
C HIS A 201 -5.30 10.86 -3.57
N TYR A 202 -5.65 10.20 -2.47
CA TYR A 202 -6.98 10.26 -1.86
C TYR A 202 -7.40 11.70 -1.53
N VAL A 203 -6.51 12.45 -0.89
CA VAL A 203 -6.75 13.85 -0.52
C VAL A 203 -6.87 14.76 -1.75
N SER A 204 -6.04 14.54 -2.77
CA SER A 204 -6.05 15.33 -4.01
C SER A 204 -7.36 15.20 -4.81
N LYS A 205 -8.02 14.04 -4.78
CA LYS A 205 -9.27 13.76 -5.51
C LYS A 205 -10.52 14.22 -4.79
N ASN A 206 -10.55 14.15 -3.46
CA ASN A 206 -11.74 14.48 -2.67
C ASN A 206 -11.91 15.99 -2.40
N LEU A 207 -10.88 16.80 -2.66
CA LEU A 207 -10.98 18.26 -2.68
C LEU A 207 -11.44 18.71 -4.09
N LYS A 208 -12.76 18.78 -4.28
CA LYS A 208 -13.49 19.20 -5.50
C LYS A 208 -12.78 20.30 -6.31
N TYR A 209 -11.95 19.97 -7.30
CA TYR A 209 -11.60 20.81 -8.46
C TYR A 209 -10.86 19.93 -9.49
N GLU A 210 -11.61 19.29 -10.40
CA GLU A 210 -11.06 18.56 -11.56
C GLU A 210 -11.24 19.41 -12.82
N THR A 211 -10.14 19.82 -13.46
CA THR A 211 -10.14 20.10 -14.92
C THR A 211 -8.86 19.72 -15.66
N HIS A 212 -7.71 19.42 -15.03
CA HIS A 212 -6.46 19.18 -15.80
C HIS A 212 -5.51 18.10 -15.24
N LEU A 213 -6.01 16.95 -14.77
CA LEU A 213 -5.14 15.81 -14.42
C LEU A 213 -4.98 14.85 -15.62
N SER A 214 -3.75 14.36 -15.83
CA SER A 214 -3.34 13.57 -17.00
C SER A 214 -3.98 12.16 -17.04
N PRO A 215 -3.98 11.48 -18.22
CA PRO A 215 -4.62 10.16 -18.43
C PRO A 215 -4.16 9.03 -17.49
N LEU A 216 -3.02 9.25 -16.84
CA LEU A 216 -2.33 8.41 -15.87
C LEU A 216 -3.24 7.81 -14.79
N PHE A 217 -4.24 8.57 -14.36
CA PHE A 217 -5.13 8.19 -13.27
C PHE A 217 -6.56 7.93 -13.71
N VAL A 218 -6.88 8.09 -14.99
CA VAL A 218 -8.20 7.77 -15.55
C VAL A 218 -8.50 6.27 -15.49
N SER A 219 -7.48 5.41 -15.47
CA SER A 219 -7.67 3.96 -15.28
C SER A 219 -7.94 3.56 -13.83
N PHE A 220 -7.48 4.35 -12.84
CA PHE A 220 -7.84 4.17 -11.42
C PHE A 220 -9.00 5.08 -10.99
N SER A 221 -9.38 6.08 -11.80
CA SER A 221 -10.49 7.00 -11.54
C SER A 221 -11.77 6.64 -12.29
N HIS A 222 -11.72 5.78 -13.33
CA HIS A 222 -12.92 5.09 -13.81
C HIS A 222 -13.47 4.11 -12.76
N TYR A 223 -12.66 3.71 -11.79
CA TYR A 223 -13.11 3.15 -10.52
C TYR A 223 -13.64 4.26 -9.60
N LYS A 224 -14.63 5.02 -10.09
CA LYS A 224 -15.49 5.85 -9.24
C LYS A 224 -16.12 4.93 -8.20
N SER A 225 -15.64 5.02 -6.95
CA SER A 225 -16.18 4.39 -5.72
C SER A 225 -15.81 2.94 -5.36
N TYR A 226 -14.93 2.23 -6.07
CA TYR A 226 -14.75 0.80 -5.81
C TYR A 226 -13.26 0.42 -5.66
N CYS A 227 -12.92 -0.25 -4.55
CA CYS A 227 -11.58 -0.73 -4.15
C CYS A 227 -10.68 0.21 -3.33
N HIS A 228 -11.24 1.21 -2.65
CA HIS A 228 -10.74 1.53 -1.30
C HIS A 228 -11.62 0.77 -0.30
N GLY A 229 -11.68 -0.55 -0.44
CA GLY A 229 -12.25 -1.40 0.61
C GLY A 229 -11.31 -1.23 1.79
N GLY A 230 -11.75 -0.49 2.81
CA GLY A 230 -11.09 -0.56 4.11
C GLY A 230 -11.05 -2.02 4.55
N ASP A 231 -10.13 -2.33 5.46
CA ASP A 231 -10.05 -3.69 5.96
C ASP A 231 -11.37 -4.05 6.68
N TRP A 232 -12.10 -5.02 6.13
CA TRP A 232 -13.34 -5.52 6.73
C TRP A 232 -13.07 -6.30 8.01
N SER A 233 -11.83 -6.76 8.22
CA SER A 233 -11.42 -7.58 9.38
C SER A 233 -11.67 -6.86 10.72
N ALA A 234 -11.57 -5.53 10.70
CA ALA A 234 -11.99 -4.60 11.75
C ALA A 234 -13.31 -4.96 12.42
N HIS A 235 -14.27 -5.34 11.57
CA HIS A 235 -15.66 -5.57 11.94
C HIS A 235 -15.99 -7.06 11.99
N TYR A 236 -15.00 -7.94 11.91
CA TYR A 236 -15.24 -9.37 11.76
C TYR A 236 -16.08 -9.92 12.92
N GLU A 237 -15.75 -9.58 14.16
CA GLU A 237 -16.48 -10.06 15.35
C GLU A 237 -17.95 -9.62 15.37
N GLN A 238 -18.23 -8.41 14.88
CA GLN A 238 -19.58 -7.84 14.84
C GLN A 238 -20.36 -8.25 13.59
N THR A 239 -19.68 -8.79 12.57
CA THR A 239 -20.28 -9.10 11.26
C THR A 239 -20.16 -10.57 10.88
N LYS A 240 -19.67 -11.42 11.78
CA LYS A 240 -19.62 -12.86 11.57
C LYS A 240 -21.01 -13.40 11.22
N PRO A 241 -21.14 -14.26 10.19
CA PRO A 241 -22.45 -14.75 9.75
C PRO A 241 -23.18 -15.59 10.80
N TYR A 242 -22.43 -16.21 11.71
CA TYR A 242 -22.92 -17.12 12.74
C TYR A 242 -22.33 -16.71 14.08
N ASP A 243 -23.16 -16.78 15.12
CA ASP A 243 -22.78 -16.35 16.47
C ASP A 243 -21.91 -17.38 17.21
N ASP A 244 -21.67 -18.54 16.62
CA ASP A 244 -20.80 -19.55 17.22
C ASP A 244 -19.40 -18.97 17.44
N GLU A 245 -18.90 -19.19 18.65
CA GLU A 245 -17.52 -18.87 18.99
C GLU A 245 -16.66 -20.04 18.51
N SER A 246 -15.92 -19.82 17.43
CA SER A 246 -14.81 -20.71 17.10
C SER A 246 -13.75 -20.51 18.17
N SER A 247 -13.57 -21.48 19.06
CA SER A 247 -12.48 -21.47 20.06
C SER A 247 -11.11 -21.73 19.43
N LEU A 248 -11.04 -21.98 18.12
CA LEU A 248 -9.82 -22.40 17.45
C LEU A 248 -8.65 -21.40 17.61
N PRO A 249 -8.84 -20.07 17.46
CA PRO A 249 -7.76 -19.11 17.71
C PRO A 249 -7.23 -19.14 19.14
N GLU A 250 -8.13 -19.18 20.12
CA GLU A 250 -7.82 -19.24 21.56
C GLU A 250 -7.11 -20.56 21.91
N ASP A 251 -7.62 -21.67 21.39
CA ASP A 251 -7.05 -23.01 21.56
C ASP A 251 -5.65 -23.10 20.94
N MET A 252 -5.46 -22.53 19.74
CA MET A 252 -4.14 -22.43 19.11
C MET A 252 -3.17 -21.58 19.94
N LEU A 253 -3.62 -20.42 20.43
CA LEU A 253 -2.79 -19.53 21.24
C LEU A 253 -2.43 -20.18 22.58
N PHE A 254 -3.39 -20.81 23.25
CA PHE A 254 -3.18 -21.59 24.46
C PHE A 254 -2.19 -22.74 24.22
N SER A 255 -2.33 -23.45 23.11
CA SER A 255 -1.40 -24.52 22.70
C SER A 255 0.02 -24.00 22.47
N PHE A 256 0.18 -22.82 21.86
CA PHE A 256 1.48 -22.18 21.72
C PHE A 256 2.09 -21.80 23.05
N HIS A 257 1.32 -21.21 23.97
CA HIS A 257 1.80 -20.84 25.30
C HIS A 257 2.20 -22.06 26.13
N THR A 258 1.34 -23.08 26.18
CA THR A 258 1.60 -24.32 26.93
C THR A 258 2.83 -25.07 26.41
N GLN A 259 3.12 -25.00 25.11
CA GLN A 259 4.30 -25.60 24.50
C GLN A 259 5.55 -24.69 24.54
N ASN A 260 5.47 -23.49 25.12
CA ASN A 260 6.51 -22.47 25.04
C ASN A 260 7.01 -22.23 23.59
N TYR A 261 6.05 -22.17 22.66
CA TYR A 261 6.34 -22.08 21.22
C TYR A 261 6.90 -20.70 20.86
N THR A 262 8.13 -20.67 20.36
CA THR A 262 8.87 -19.45 20.02
C THR A 262 8.63 -19.02 18.57
N THR A 263 8.82 -17.73 18.29
CA THR A 263 8.73 -17.22 16.91
C THR A 263 9.70 -17.94 15.97
N LYS A 264 10.92 -18.24 16.44
CA LYS A 264 11.89 -19.02 15.64
C LYS A 264 11.36 -20.41 15.28
N GLN A 265 10.63 -21.08 16.17
CA GLN A 265 10.00 -22.37 15.85
C GLN A 265 8.90 -22.23 14.80
N MET A 266 8.15 -21.12 14.77
CA MET A 266 7.19 -20.82 13.70
C MET A 266 7.90 -20.75 12.33
N PHE A 267 9.03 -20.02 12.25
CA PHE A 267 9.85 -19.97 11.04
C PHE A 267 10.41 -21.34 10.64
N VAL A 268 10.86 -22.15 11.61
CA VAL A 268 11.32 -23.53 11.33
C VAL A 268 10.18 -24.39 10.78
N LYS A 269 8.94 -24.23 11.29
CA LYS A 269 7.77 -24.96 10.79
C LYS A 269 7.42 -24.55 9.36
N ALA A 270 7.43 -23.26 9.05
CA ALA A 270 7.27 -22.76 7.70
C ALA A 270 8.39 -23.28 6.77
N TYR A 271 9.64 -23.24 7.20
CA TYR A 271 10.78 -23.78 6.44
C TYR A 271 10.61 -25.28 6.15
N ARG A 272 10.22 -26.09 7.14
CA ARG A 272 9.95 -27.52 6.93
C ARG A 272 8.85 -27.76 5.90
N TYR A 273 7.81 -26.94 5.91
CA TYR A 273 6.77 -27.00 4.88
C TYR A 273 7.35 -26.72 3.49
N PHE A 274 8.08 -25.62 3.29
CA PHE A 274 8.73 -25.32 2.00
C PHE A 274 9.69 -26.43 1.55
N LYS A 275 10.47 -27.00 2.49
CA LYS A 275 11.31 -28.18 2.22
C LYS A 275 10.50 -29.38 1.76
N SER A 276 9.35 -29.64 2.38
CA SER A 276 8.50 -30.79 2.04
C SER A 276 7.93 -30.72 0.61
N ILE A 277 7.73 -29.51 0.09
CA ILE A 277 7.28 -29.28 -1.29
C ILE A 277 8.44 -29.01 -2.27
N GLY A 278 9.68 -29.35 -1.88
CA GLY A 278 10.83 -29.40 -2.77
C GLY A 278 11.72 -28.13 -2.82
N PHE A 279 11.49 -27.14 -1.98
CA PHE A 279 12.35 -25.94 -1.97
C PHE A 279 13.77 -26.26 -1.48
N PRO A 280 14.79 -25.49 -1.90
CA PRO A 280 16.17 -25.66 -1.44
C PRO A 280 16.31 -25.40 0.06
N VAL A 281 17.44 -25.83 0.62
CA VAL A 281 17.80 -25.53 2.01
C VAL A 281 18.14 -24.05 2.12
N LEU A 282 17.64 -23.39 3.17
CA LEU A 282 18.04 -22.01 3.48
C LEU A 282 19.48 -21.99 3.99
N PRO A 283 20.28 -20.98 3.62
CA PRO A 283 21.67 -20.89 4.06
C PRO A 283 21.75 -20.75 5.58
N LYS A 284 22.90 -21.13 6.16
CA LYS A 284 23.12 -21.03 7.62
C LYS A 284 22.98 -19.59 8.12
N THR A 285 23.43 -18.63 7.30
CA THR A 285 23.38 -17.18 7.54
C THR A 285 21.97 -16.70 7.85
N PHE A 286 20.96 -17.18 7.13
CA PHE A 286 19.55 -16.88 7.41
C PHE A 286 19.20 -17.13 8.89
N TRP A 287 19.61 -18.27 9.46
CA TRP A 287 19.26 -18.64 10.83
C TRP A 287 20.09 -17.93 11.91
N THR A 288 21.27 -17.42 11.54
CA THR A 288 22.18 -16.72 12.47
C THR A 288 22.02 -15.21 12.42
N ASN A 289 21.71 -14.65 11.25
CA ASN A 289 21.67 -13.21 11.01
C ASN A 289 20.24 -12.64 11.13
N SER A 290 19.21 -13.46 10.94
CA SER A 290 17.82 -13.00 11.04
C SER A 290 17.41 -12.64 12.47
N HIS A 291 16.64 -11.55 12.58
CA HIS A 291 15.94 -11.17 13.79
C HIS A 291 14.49 -11.71 13.77
N PHE A 292 14.26 -12.86 14.40
CA PHE A 292 12.93 -13.49 14.45
C PHE A 292 11.98 -12.89 15.49
N ALA A 293 12.47 -12.04 16.39
CA ALA A 293 11.70 -11.35 17.40
C ALA A 293 12.32 -9.99 17.69
N ARG A 294 11.53 -9.07 18.27
CA ARG A 294 12.00 -7.74 18.67
C ARG A 294 13.15 -7.87 19.67
N VAL A 295 14.21 -7.12 19.42
CA VAL A 295 15.35 -6.97 20.34
C VAL A 295 15.21 -5.63 21.04
N TRP A 296 14.88 -5.66 22.33
CA TRP A 296 14.61 -4.45 23.11
C TRP A 296 15.84 -3.60 23.43
N SER A 297 17.05 -4.13 23.21
CA SER A 297 18.30 -3.41 23.47
C SER A 297 18.67 -2.37 22.41
N ARG A 298 17.85 -2.20 21.36
CA ARG A 298 18.10 -1.28 20.25
C ARG A 298 16.79 -0.85 19.61
N ASP A 299 16.81 0.30 18.95
CA ASP A 299 15.67 0.74 18.14
C ASP A 299 15.56 -0.11 16.88
N MET A 300 14.34 -0.57 16.58
CA MET A 300 14.04 -1.44 15.45
C MET A 300 12.75 -1.03 14.75
N ILE A 301 12.79 -0.99 13.41
CA ILE A 301 11.59 -0.89 12.58
C ILE A 301 10.97 -2.29 12.51
N CYS A 302 9.80 -2.47 13.11
CA CYS A 302 9.15 -3.79 13.22
C CYS A 302 7.98 -4.00 12.26
N ASN A 303 7.53 -2.95 11.55
CA ASN A 303 6.38 -3.01 10.65
C ASN A 303 6.62 -2.19 9.37
N PRO A 304 6.38 -2.76 8.18
CA PRO A 304 6.11 -4.18 7.91
C PRO A 304 7.35 -5.05 8.18
N PRO A 305 7.17 -6.34 8.53
CA PRO A 305 8.28 -7.29 8.51
C PRO A 305 8.86 -7.35 7.08
N ALA A 306 10.19 -7.40 6.97
CA ALA A 306 10.89 -7.39 5.69
C ALA A 306 11.73 -8.66 5.52
N ALA A 307 11.75 -9.17 4.28
CA ALA A 307 12.77 -10.12 3.82
C ALA A 307 13.84 -9.34 3.03
N LEU A 308 15.12 -9.66 3.22
CA LEU A 308 16.23 -8.82 2.77
C LEU A 308 17.26 -9.62 1.96
N ASP A 309 17.18 -9.54 0.63
CA ASP A 309 18.23 -10.05 -0.25
C ASP A 309 19.44 -9.11 -0.23
N MET A 310 20.56 -9.59 0.32
CA MET A 310 21.83 -8.85 0.41
C MET A 310 22.59 -8.77 -0.92
N ARG A 311 22.08 -9.45 -1.97
CA ARG A 311 22.59 -9.47 -3.35
C ARG A 311 24.00 -10.06 -3.51
N ASP A 312 24.40 -10.93 -2.59
CA ASP A 312 25.66 -11.68 -2.66
C ASP A 312 25.44 -13.17 -3.00
N GLY A 313 24.19 -13.61 -3.15
CA GLY A 313 23.81 -14.99 -3.42
C GLY A 313 23.95 -15.93 -2.21
N MET A 314 24.30 -15.39 -1.03
CA MET A 314 24.62 -16.14 0.17
C MET A 314 23.77 -15.72 1.38
N ASP A 315 23.32 -14.46 1.46
CA ASP A 315 22.53 -13.92 2.56
C ASP A 315 21.21 -13.28 2.09
N PHE A 316 20.12 -13.71 2.73
CA PHE A 316 18.72 -13.42 2.37
C PHE A 316 17.85 -13.21 3.62
#